data_AF-A0ABD0R8L5-F1
#
_entry.id   AF-A0ABD0R8L5-F1
#
_cell.length_a   1.000
_cell.length_b   1.000
_cell.length_c   1.000
_cell.angle_alpha   90.00
_cell.angle_beta   90.00
_cell.angle_gamma   90.00
#
_symmetry.space_group_name_H-M   'P 1'
#
loop_
_entity.id
_entity.type
_entity.pdbx_description
1 polymer ?
#
loop_
_entity_poly.entity_id
_entity_poly.type
_entity_poly.pdbx_seq_one_letter_code
_entity_poly.pdbx_strand_id
1 'polypeptide(L)'
;QTPQQVESRYKKILWHFSKGVTMSAAFKRVGVDRNTVAVNAPIAELYIAAPDKFKELLKNHNSQVKLSAFATQCAAAINEDSAIEDRIKALKAS
;
A
#
# COMPACT_ATOMS: atom_id res chain seq x y z
N GLN A 1 4.46 2.22 13.32
CA GLN A 1 4.85 1.70 12.00
C GLN A 1 5.23 2.87 11.11
N THR A 2 6.29 2.75 10.31
CA THR A 2 6.67 3.73 9.28
C THR A 2 6.09 3.33 7.91
N PRO A 3 5.98 4.26 6.95
CA PRO A 3 5.58 3.94 5.57
C PRO A 3 6.42 2.84 4.92
N GLN A 4 7.74 2.82 5.17
CA GLN A 4 8.64 1.77 4.66
C GLN A 4 8.35 0.39 5.28
N GLN A 5 7.93 0.33 6.55
CA GLN A 5 7.51 -0.92 7.18
C GLN A 5 6.20 -1.45 6.58
N VAL A 6 5.29 -0.55 6.19
CA VAL A 6 4.06 -0.93 5.46
C VAL A 6 4.42 -1.50 4.09
N GLU A 7 5.29 -0.84 3.33
CA GLU A 7 5.77 -1.30 2.03
C GLU A 7 6.37 -2.71 2.11
N SER A 8 7.34 -2.91 3.01
CA SER A 8 8.00 -4.21 3.20
C SER A 8 7.01 -5.32 3.56
N ARG A 9 6.04 -5.00 4.42
CA ARG A 9 4.98 -5.94 4.80
C ARG A 9 4.08 -6.28 3.61
N TYR A 10 3.69 -5.29 2.81
CA TYR A 10 2.83 -5.50 1.65
C TYR A 10 3.53 -6.32 0.57
N LYS A 11 4.83 -6.11 0.33
CA LYS A 11 5.64 -6.98 -0.54
C LYS A 11 5.63 -8.43 -0.09
N LYS A 12 5.76 -8.70 1.22
CA LYS A 12 5.69 -10.07 1.76
C LYS A 12 4.30 -10.69 1.60
N ILE A 13 3.25 -9.91 1.81
CA ILE A 13 1.86 -10.34 1.58
C ILE A 13 1.69 -10.76 0.11
N LEU A 14 2.09 -9.91 -0.83
CA LEU A 14 2.00 -10.18 -2.27
C LEU A 14 2.86 -11.36 -2.68
N TRP A 15 4.05 -11.52 -2.10
CA TRP A 15 4.90 -12.68 -2.32
C TRP A 15 4.20 -13.97 -1.90
N HIS A 16 3.58 -14.02 -0.71
CA HIS A 16 2.80 -15.18 -0.29
C HIS A 16 1.62 -15.44 -1.22
N PHE A 17 0.90 -14.38 -1.62
CA PHE A 17 -0.22 -14.49 -2.55
C PHE A 17 0.20 -15.09 -3.89
N SER A 18 1.33 -14.63 -4.45
CA SER A 18 1.91 -15.18 -5.68
C SER A 18 2.28 -16.67 -5.59
N LYS A 19 2.41 -17.23 -4.38
CA LYS A 19 2.66 -18.66 -4.13
C LYS A 19 1.36 -19.46 -3.92
N GLY A 20 0.21 -18.92 -4.31
CA GLY A 20 -1.10 -19.57 -4.20
C GLY A 20 -1.70 -19.53 -2.79
N VAL A 21 -1.14 -18.73 -1.88
CA VAL A 21 -1.68 -18.56 -0.53
C VAL A 21 -2.81 -17.54 -0.58
N THR A 22 -3.94 -17.82 0.06
CA THR A 22 -5.04 -16.85 0.12
C THR A 22 -4.60 -15.56 0.82
N MET A 23 -5.18 -14.43 0.42
CA MET A 23 -4.79 -13.13 0.94
C MET A 23 -4.96 -13.03 2.47
N SER A 24 -6.04 -13.62 3.01
CA SER A 24 -6.26 -13.75 4.47
C SER A 24 -5.18 -14.58 5.17
N ALA A 25 -4.72 -15.68 4.57
CA ALA A 25 -3.64 -16.48 5.13
C ALA A 25 -2.28 -15.77 5.02
N ALA A 26 -2.04 -14.99 3.96
CA ALA A 26 -0.87 -14.14 3.81
C ALA A 26 -0.82 -13.05 4.89
N PHE A 27 -1.94 -12.40 5.21
CA PHE A 27 -2.05 -11.43 6.30
C PHE A 27 -1.68 -12.05 7.65
N LYS A 28 -2.22 -13.23 7.95
CA LYS A 28 -1.91 -13.97 9.18
C LYS A 28 -0.42 -14.33 9.26
N ARG A 29 0.20 -14.76 8.15
CA ARG A 29 1.64 -15.11 8.09
C ARG A 29 2.56 -13.93 8.36
N VAL A 30 2.19 -12.72 7.93
CA VAL A 30 2.98 -11.51 8.20
C VAL A 30 2.59 -10.82 9.50
N GLY A 31 1.68 -11.41 10.28
CA GLY A 31 1.26 -10.91 11.60
C GLY A 31 0.49 -9.58 11.54
N VAL A 32 -0.36 -9.38 10.53
CA VAL A 32 -1.16 -8.15 10.39
C VAL A 32 -2.64 -8.45 10.32
N ASP A 33 -3.42 -7.59 10.97
CA ASP A 33 -4.88 -7.66 10.92
C ASP A 33 -5.44 -7.09 9.60
N ARG A 34 -6.60 -7.60 9.17
CA ARG A 34 -7.26 -7.21 7.92
C ARG A 34 -7.64 -5.72 7.90
N ASN A 35 -8.11 -5.14 9.00
CA ASN A 35 -8.40 -3.70 9.05
C ASN A 35 -7.12 -2.89 8.91
N THR A 36 -6.02 -3.35 9.50
CA THR A 36 -4.71 -2.69 9.36
C THR A 36 -4.21 -2.74 7.92
N VAL A 37 -4.47 -3.83 7.20
CA VAL A 37 -4.18 -3.90 5.75
C VAL A 37 -5.07 -2.97 4.96
N ALA A 38 -6.37 -2.93 5.24
CA ALA A 38 -7.32 -2.09 4.51
C ALA A 38 -6.98 -0.59 4.67
N VAL A 39 -6.72 -0.14 5.90
CA VAL A 39 -6.35 1.26 6.18
C VAL A 39 -5.04 1.66 5.51
N ASN A 40 -4.10 0.73 5.37
CA ASN A 40 -2.80 0.99 4.75
C ASN A 40 -2.72 0.58 3.27
N ALA A 41 -3.81 0.08 2.67
CA ALA A 41 -3.82 -0.35 1.28
C ALA A 41 -3.41 0.77 0.31
N PRO A 42 -3.89 2.03 0.46
CA PRO A 42 -3.49 3.10 -0.45
C PRO A 42 -1.99 3.37 -0.51
N ILE A 43 -1.28 3.17 0.62
CA ILE A 43 0.18 3.31 0.70
C ILE A 43 0.85 2.30 -0.25
N ALA A 44 0.41 1.04 -0.20
CA ALA A 44 0.97 -0.01 -1.01
C ALA A 44 0.53 0.07 -2.48
N GLU A 45 -0.73 0.41 -2.73
CA GLU A 45 -1.27 0.61 -4.08
C GLU A 45 -0.50 1.70 -4.81
N LEU A 46 -0.30 2.87 -4.17
CA LEU A 46 0.49 3.95 -4.74
C LEU A 46 1.95 3.55 -4.93
N TYR A 47 2.54 2.83 -3.97
CA TYR A 47 3.92 2.34 -4.09
C TYR A 47 4.11 1.46 -5.34
N ILE A 48 3.15 0.57 -5.64
CA ILE A 48 3.23 -0.37 -6.76
C ILE A 48 2.91 0.34 -8.09
N ALA A 49 1.84 1.14 -8.13
CA ALA A 49 1.36 1.76 -9.36
C ALA A 49 2.12 3.02 -9.78
N ALA A 50 2.66 3.76 -8.81
CA ALA A 50 3.37 5.02 -9.01
C ALA A 50 4.48 5.24 -7.96
N PRO A 51 5.56 4.44 -8.01
CA PRO A 51 6.64 4.50 -7.01
C PRO A 51 7.31 5.88 -6.90
N ASP A 52 7.35 6.67 -7.96
CA ASP A 52 7.92 8.02 -7.91
C ASP A 52 7.02 9.01 -7.19
N LYS A 53 5.70 8.93 -7.38
CA LYS A 53 4.73 9.73 -6.62
C LYS A 53 4.75 9.36 -5.14
N PHE A 54 4.87 8.07 -4.84
CA PHE A 54 5.07 7.61 -3.46
C PHE A 54 6.33 8.22 -2.83
N LYS A 55 7.48 8.21 -3.53
CA LYS A 55 8.73 8.81 -3.02
C LYS A 55 8.59 10.31 -2.79
N GLU A 56 7.87 11.02 -3.66
CA GLU A 56 7.57 12.45 -3.49
C GLU A 56 6.77 12.71 -2.21
N LEU A 57 5.67 11.99 -2.01
CA LEU A 57 4.87 12.09 -0.79
C LEU A 57 5.68 11.71 0.45
N LEU A 58 6.51 10.67 0.36
CA LEU A 58 7.36 10.22 1.46
C LEU A 58 8.41 11.26 1.86
N LYS A 59 9.00 11.98 0.90
CA LYS A 59 9.94 13.08 1.20
C LYS A 59 9.28 14.22 1.95
N ASN A 60 8.01 14.49 1.63
CA ASN A 60 7.20 15.52 2.28
C ASN A 60 6.56 15.03 3.59
N HIS A 61 6.69 13.74 3.92
CA HIS A 61 6.12 13.16 5.11
C HIS A 61 7.03 13.41 6.33
N ASN A 62 6.57 14.27 7.24
CA ASN A 62 7.20 14.45 8.54
C ASN A 62 6.93 13.21 9.42
N SER A 63 7.96 12.68 10.08
CA SER A 63 7.88 11.51 10.97
C SER A 63 6.92 11.66 12.17
N GLN A 64 6.47 12.90 12.46
CA GLN A 64 5.43 13.16 13.47
C GLN A 64 4.00 12.96 12.94
N VAL A 65 3.81 12.84 11.63
CA VAL A 65 2.50 12.62 11.01
C VAL A 65 2.13 11.15 11.17
N LYS A 66 0.91 10.91 11.66
CA LYS A 66 0.38 9.54 11.82
C LYS A 66 0.36 8.82 10.47
N LEU A 67 0.70 7.53 10.49
CA LEU A 67 0.68 6.67 9.30
C LEU A 67 -0.68 6.67 8.58
N SER A 68 -1.79 6.80 9.33
CA SER A 68 -3.14 6.91 8.76
C SER A 68 -3.31 8.17 7.90
N ALA A 69 -2.72 9.30 8.30
CA ALA A 69 -2.76 10.53 7.51
C ALA A 69 -1.93 10.38 6.22
N PHE A 70 -0.80 9.66 6.28
CA PHE A 70 -0.05 9.31 5.07
C PHE A 70 -0.83 8.39 4.13
N ALA A 71 -1.58 7.42 4.67
CA ALA A 71 -2.47 6.59 3.87
C ALA A 71 -3.56 7.41 3.17
N THR A 72 -4.14 8.39 3.86
CA THR A 72 -5.11 9.33 3.26
C THR A 72 -4.47 10.16 2.15
N GLN A 73 -3.24 10.65 2.33
CA GLN A 73 -2.50 11.36 1.28
C GLN A 73 -2.24 10.48 0.05
N CYS A 74 -1.88 9.21 0.27
CA CYS A 74 -1.70 8.26 -0.83
C CYS A 74 -3.02 8.00 -1.57
N ALA A 75 -4.13 7.86 -0.85
CA ALA A 75 -5.46 7.69 -1.44
C ALA A 75 -5.88 8.91 -2.26
N ALA A 76 -5.62 10.13 -1.77
CA ALA A 76 -5.87 11.36 -2.52
C ALA A 76 -5.05 11.39 -3.82
N ALA A 77 -3.76 11.09 -3.76
CA ALA A 77 -2.90 11.07 -4.96
C ALA A 77 -3.32 10.00 -5.99
N ILE A 78 -3.88 8.86 -5.55
CA ILE A 78 -4.47 7.87 -6.45
C ILE A 78 -5.72 8.43 -7.12
N ASN A 79 -6.61 9.07 -6.37
CA ASN A 79 -7.88 9.59 -6.88
C ASN A 79 -7.69 10.82 -7.79
N GLU A 80 -6.63 11.60 -7.59
CA GLU A 80 -6.29 12.77 -8.41
C GLU A 80 -5.70 12.40 -9.77
N ASP A 81 -5.13 11.19 -9.92
CA ASP A 81 -4.50 10.73 -11.15
C ASP A 81 -5.16 9.44 -11.67
N SER A 82 -6.06 9.62 -12.64
CA SER A 82 -6.76 8.52 -13.31
C SER A 82 -5.83 7.44 -13.89
N ALA A 83 -4.61 7.78 -14.30
CA ALA A 83 -3.68 6.79 -14.82
C ALA A 83 -3.11 5.89 -13.71
N ILE A 84 -2.94 6.42 -12.50
CA ILE A 84 -2.57 5.63 -11.31
C ILE A 84 -3.73 4.72 -10.91
N GLU A 85 -4.95 5.27 -10.88
CA GLU A 85 -6.15 4.49 -10.55
C GLU A 85 -6.35 3.31 -11.52
N ASP A 86 -6.20 3.55 -12.83
CA ASP A 86 -6.33 2.51 -13.86
C ASP A 86 -5.26 1.42 -13.74
N ARG A 87 -4.02 1.79 -13.40
CA ARG A 87 -2.95 0.82 -13.10
C ARG A 87 -3.31 -0.05 -11.90
N ILE A 88 -3.87 0.54 -10.84
CA ILE A 88 -4.30 -0.21 -9.64
C ILE A 88 -5.43 -1.17 -9.99
N LYS A 89 -6.40 -0.75 -10.80
CA LYS A 89 -7.49 -1.63 -11.28
C LYS A 89 -6.94 -2.81 -12.07
N ALA A 90 -5.99 -2.59 -12.98
CA ALA A 90 -5.34 -3.66 -13.74
C ALA A 90 -4.60 -4.66 -12.82
N LEU A 91 -3.92 -4.16 -11.79
CA LEU A 91 -3.23 -5.01 -10.80
C LEU A 91 -4.18 -5.88 -9.96
N LYS A 92 -5.39 -5.39 -9.68
CA LYS A 92 -6.42 -6.14 -8.93
C LYS A 92 -7.18 -7.16 -9.79
N ALA A 93 -7.17 -6.98 -11.11
CA ALA A 93 -7.82 -7.87 -12.06
C ALA A 93 -6.92 -9.04 -12.53
N SER A 94 -5.66 -9.09 -12.08
CA SER A 94 -4.66 -10.13 -12.38
C SER A 94 -4.52 -11.13 -11.24
#